data_AF-A0AB37NUU5-F1
#
_entry.id   AF-A0AB37NUU5-F1
#
_cell.length_a   1.000
_cell.length_b   1.000
_cell.length_c   1.000
_cell.angle_alpha   90.00
_cell.angle_beta   90.00
_cell.angle_gamma   90.00
#
_symmetry.space_group_name_H-M   'P 1'
#
loop_
_entity.id
_entity.type
_entity.pdbx_description
1 polymer ?
#
loop_
_entity_poly.entity_id
_entity_poly.type
_entity_poly.pdbx_seq_one_letter_code
_entity_poly.pdbx_strand_id
1 'polypeptide(L)'
;MQSAVMDEYVPCMKKAGYNVRGLRGGELAGKKFGRYRKWNEPPNDEEKAMAVQDYQCQADANLMQRIDNALERNAGTWMVANEAMLLERHEKLQQARERANQVISGKLSYEARD
;
A
#
# COMPACT_ATOMS: atom_id res chain seq x y z
N MET A 1 4.10 -11.54 6.72
CA MET A 1 4.83 -10.24 6.76
C MET A 1 5.77 -10.19 7.96
N GLN A 2 5.28 -10.37 9.19
CA GLN A 2 6.11 -10.31 10.40
C GLN A 2 7.28 -11.31 10.41
N SER A 3 7.10 -12.53 9.92
CA SER A 3 8.16 -13.52 9.73
C SER A 3 9.24 -13.04 8.75
N ALA A 4 8.86 -12.65 7.52
CA ALA A 4 9.81 -12.12 6.53
C ALA A 4 10.64 -10.93 7.04
N VAL A 5 10.02 -10.07 7.86
CA VAL A 5 10.74 -8.96 8.50
C VAL A 5 11.79 -9.46 9.50
N MET A 6 11.44 -10.41 10.37
CA MET A 6 12.31 -10.88 11.45
C MET A 6 13.33 -11.95 11.00
N ASP A 7 13.01 -12.70 9.95
CA ASP A 7 13.78 -13.86 9.50
C ASP A 7 14.68 -13.54 8.29
N GLU A 8 14.34 -12.51 7.50
CA GLU A 8 15.06 -12.17 6.28
C GLU A 8 15.64 -10.74 6.38
N TYR A 9 14.79 -9.72 6.55
CA TYR A 9 15.21 -8.31 6.55
C TYR A 9 16.11 -7.94 7.75
N VAL A 10 15.67 -8.21 8.99
CA VAL A 10 16.42 -7.85 10.21
C VAL A 10 17.80 -8.53 10.23
N PRO A 11 17.94 -9.83 9.91
CA PRO A 11 19.24 -10.48 9.82
C PRO A 11 20.13 -9.93 8.70
N CYS A 12 19.57 -9.58 7.54
CA CYS A 12 20.30 -8.95 6.45
C CYS A 12 20.91 -7.61 6.88
N MET A 13 20.10 -6.75 7.50
CA MET A 13 20.56 -5.46 8.01
C MET A 13 21.63 -5.63 9.10
N LYS A 14 21.43 -6.60 9.99
CA LYS A 14 22.40 -6.93 11.05
C LYS A 14 23.75 -7.39 10.48
N LYS A 15 23.75 -8.20 9.42
CA LYS A 15 24.96 -8.68 8.73
C LYS A 15 25.76 -7.53 8.14
N ALA A 16 25.08 -6.49 7.67
CA ALA A 16 25.71 -5.26 7.19
C ALA A 16 26.12 -4.27 8.30
N GLY A 17 25.96 -4.66 9.57
CA GLY A 17 26.34 -3.84 10.73
C GLY A 17 25.23 -2.90 11.23
N TYR A 18 24.02 -3.00 10.69
CA TYR A 18 22.88 -2.17 11.08
C TYR A 18 21.92 -2.93 12.01
N ASN A 19 21.95 -2.59 13.30
CA ASN A 19 21.06 -3.19 14.30
C ASN A 19 19.67 -2.52 14.29
N VAL A 20 18.80 -2.99 13.38
CA VAL A 20 17.40 -2.55 13.28
C VAL A 20 16.46 -3.45 14.09
N ARG A 21 15.34 -2.90 14.56
CA ARG A 21 14.24 -3.67 15.19
C ARG A 21 13.02 -3.64 14.28
N GLY A 22 12.72 -4.75 13.62
CA GLY A 22 11.70 -4.77 12.57
C GLY A 22 12.03 -3.78 11.43
N LEU A 23 11.03 -3.31 10.68
CA LEU A 23 11.17 -2.35 9.58
C LEU A 23 11.42 -0.91 10.07
N ARG A 24 12.50 -0.70 10.82
CA ARG A 24 12.86 0.59 11.45
C ARG A 24 14.22 1.13 11.00
N GLY A 25 14.62 0.85 9.75
CA GLY A 25 15.85 1.41 9.15
C GLY A 25 15.92 2.94 9.25
N GLY A 26 14.79 3.63 9.02
CA GLY A 26 14.69 5.09 9.13
C GLY A 26 14.91 5.63 10.55
N GLU A 27 14.47 4.93 11.59
CA GLU A 27 14.74 5.34 12.97
C GLU A 27 16.23 5.22 13.32
N LEU A 28 16.88 4.15 12.83
CA LEU A 28 18.31 3.96 12.99
C LEU A 28 19.09 5.04 12.23
N ALA A 29 18.70 5.35 10.98
CA ALA A 29 19.30 6.41 10.20
C ALA A 29 19.17 7.77 10.90
N GLY A 30 17.98 8.11 11.41
CA GLY A 30 17.75 9.37 12.13
C GLY A 30 18.57 9.50 13.43
N LYS A 31 18.88 8.37 14.10
CA LYS A 31 19.78 8.35 15.26
C LYS A 31 21.25 8.45 14.86
N LYS A 32 21.64 7.83 13.75
CA LYS A 32 23.05 7.73 13.32
C LYS A 32 23.51 8.99 12.58
N PHE A 33 22.66 9.57 11.74
CA PHE A 33 23.02 10.66 10.84
C PHE A 33 22.27 11.97 11.12
N GLY A 34 21.31 11.94 12.05
CA GLY A 34 20.42 13.06 12.33
C GLY A 34 19.11 12.97 11.55
N ARG A 35 18.06 13.61 12.07
CA ARG A 35 16.71 13.56 11.46
C ARG A 35 16.55 14.48 10.26
N TYR A 36 17.36 15.54 10.19
CA TYR A 36 17.25 16.58 9.18
C TYR A 36 18.65 16.92 8.67
N ARG A 37 18.75 17.09 7.35
CA ARG A 37 19.92 17.66 6.68
C ARG A 37 19.76 19.16 6.57
N LYS A 38 20.88 19.89 6.43
CA LYS A 38 20.81 21.31 6.07
C LYS A 38 20.24 21.45 4.66
N TRP A 39 19.68 22.62 4.38
CA TRP A 39 19.19 22.95 3.05
C TRP A 39 20.32 22.75 2.01
N ASN A 40 20.04 22.03 0.92
CA ASN A 40 20.98 21.63 -0.14
C ASN A 40 22.15 20.72 0.28
N GLU A 41 22.15 20.15 1.48
CA GLU A 41 23.18 19.19 1.88
C GLU A 41 22.89 17.80 1.28
N PRO A 42 23.78 17.25 0.42
CA PRO A 42 23.61 15.91 -0.12
C PRO A 42 23.83 14.86 1.00
N PRO A 43 23.28 13.65 0.86
CA PRO A 43 23.60 12.57 1.78
C PRO A 43 25.10 12.26 1.75
N ASN A 44 25.67 11.98 2.91
CA ASN A 44 27.04 11.47 2.98
C ASN A 44 27.11 10.00 2.53
N ASP A 45 28.31 9.47 2.38
CA ASP A 45 28.50 8.13 1.80
C ASP A 45 28.01 7.00 2.71
N GLU A 46 28.05 7.19 4.03
CA GLU A 46 27.50 6.22 4.97
C GLU A 46 25.96 6.19 4.95
N GLU A 47 25.33 7.35 4.79
CA GLU A 47 23.87 7.46 4.61
C GLU A 47 23.43 6.75 3.33
N LYS A 48 24.15 6.99 2.22
CA LYS A 48 23.89 6.31 0.95
C LYS A 48 24.07 4.80 1.07
N ALA A 49 25.17 4.35 1.67
CA ALA A 49 25.45 2.94 1.86
C ALA A 49 24.36 2.25 2.69
N MET A 50 23.92 2.89 3.78
CA MET A 50 22.83 2.36 4.60
C MET A 50 21.51 2.31 3.83
N ALA A 51 21.18 3.35 3.05
CA ALA A 51 19.96 3.38 2.25
C ALA A 51 19.95 2.29 1.16
N VAL A 52 21.07 2.08 0.47
CA VAL A 52 21.21 1.01 -0.53
C VAL A 52 21.08 -0.36 0.13
N GLN A 53 21.73 -0.56 1.27
CA GLN A 53 21.65 -1.82 2.01
C GLN A 53 20.24 -2.11 2.51
N ASP A 54 19.56 -1.09 3.04
CA ASP A 54 18.16 -1.20 3.49
C ASP A 54 17.26 -1.61 2.34
N TYR A 55 17.38 -0.96 1.18
CA TYR A 55 16.65 -1.33 -0.03
C TYR A 55 16.92 -2.79 -0.45
N GLN A 56 18.18 -3.20 -0.51
CA GLN A 56 18.56 -4.58 -0.87
C GLN A 56 17.96 -5.60 0.10
N CYS A 57 18.05 -5.36 1.41
CA CYS A 57 17.48 -6.25 2.41
C CYS A 57 15.94 -6.33 2.30
N GLN A 58 15.26 -5.25 1.93
CA GLN A 58 13.82 -5.27 1.71
C GLN A 58 13.43 -6.03 0.43
N ALA A 59 14.24 -5.90 -0.62
CA ALA A 59 14.07 -6.61 -1.88
C ALA A 59 14.31 -8.12 -1.73
N ASP A 60 15.39 -8.52 -1.05
CA ASP A 60 15.72 -9.91 -0.78
C ASP A 60 14.65 -10.58 0.09
N ALA A 61 14.11 -9.84 1.08
CA ALA A 61 13.00 -10.30 1.90
C ALA A 61 11.64 -10.27 1.17
N ASN A 62 11.63 -9.81 -0.08
CA ASN A 62 10.48 -9.67 -0.97
C ASN A 62 9.29 -8.94 -0.29
N LEU A 63 9.58 -7.88 0.45
CA LEU A 63 8.58 -7.26 1.33
C LEU A 63 7.47 -6.56 0.55
N MET A 64 7.79 -5.91 -0.58
CA MET A 64 6.80 -5.22 -1.40
C MET A 64 5.73 -6.19 -1.92
N GLN A 65 6.14 -7.29 -2.56
CA GLN A 65 5.19 -8.28 -3.05
C GLN A 65 4.37 -8.91 -1.89
N ARG A 66 4.99 -9.13 -0.73
CA ARG A 66 4.29 -9.65 0.45
C ARG A 66 3.29 -8.64 1.03
N ILE A 67 3.57 -7.33 0.93
CA ILE A 67 2.64 -6.26 1.30
C ILE A 67 1.47 -6.23 0.31
N ASP A 68 1.75 -6.26 -0.99
CA ASP A 68 0.72 -6.24 -2.04
C ASP A 68 -0.22 -7.45 -1.89
N ASN A 69 0.34 -8.65 -1.73
CA ASN A 69 -0.45 -9.86 -1.48
C ASN A 69 -1.32 -9.75 -0.21
N ALA A 70 -0.83 -9.08 0.84
CA ALA A 70 -1.60 -8.89 2.07
C ALA A 70 -2.74 -7.87 1.85
N LEU A 71 -2.48 -6.79 1.11
CA LEU A 71 -3.51 -5.81 0.75
C LEU A 71 -4.59 -6.44 -0.12
N GLU A 72 -4.21 -7.21 -1.14
CA GLU A 72 -5.14 -7.93 -2.02
C GLU A 72 -5.99 -8.93 -1.25
N ARG A 73 -5.40 -9.71 -0.33
CA ARG A 73 -6.16 -10.64 0.52
C ARG A 73 -7.15 -9.91 1.42
N ASN A 74 -6.76 -8.79 2.01
CA ASN A 74 -7.64 -8.00 2.86
C ASN A 74 -8.79 -7.39 2.04
N ALA A 75 -8.48 -6.84 0.87
CA ALA A 75 -9.48 -6.32 -0.05
C ALA A 75 -10.45 -7.42 -0.51
N GLY A 76 -9.94 -8.59 -0.91
CA GLY A 76 -10.74 -9.75 -1.29
C GLY A 76 -11.62 -10.25 -0.16
N THR A 77 -11.08 -10.35 1.06
CA THR A 77 -11.84 -10.74 2.25
C THR A 77 -12.97 -9.77 2.53
N TRP A 78 -12.70 -8.46 2.42
CA TRP A 78 -13.74 -7.43 2.58
C TRP A 78 -14.80 -7.55 1.48
N MET A 79 -14.41 -7.76 0.23
CA MET A 79 -15.35 -7.94 -0.89
C MET A 79 -16.27 -9.14 -0.67
N VAL A 80 -15.72 -10.29 -0.26
CA VAL A 80 -16.50 -11.49 0.05
C VAL A 80 -17.45 -11.24 1.23
N ALA A 81 -16.95 -10.62 2.32
CA ALA A 81 -17.79 -10.28 3.47
C ALA A 81 -18.92 -9.29 3.15
N ASN A 82 -18.79 -8.53 2.06
CA ASN A 82 -19.74 -7.50 1.63
C ASN A 82 -20.41 -7.82 0.28
N GLU A 83 -20.33 -9.08 -0.17
CA GLU A 83 -20.78 -9.50 -1.51
C GLU A 83 -22.25 -9.12 -1.76
N ALA A 84 -23.14 -9.41 -0.81
CA ALA A 84 -24.56 -9.08 -0.93
C ALA A 84 -24.82 -7.57 -1.15
N MET A 85 -24.11 -6.71 -0.41
CA MET A 85 -24.21 -5.26 -0.59
C MET A 85 -23.69 -4.84 -1.97
N LEU A 86 -22.60 -5.45 -2.44
CA LEU A 86 -22.03 -5.16 -3.75
C LEU A 86 -22.98 -5.54 -4.89
N LEU A 87 -23.61 -6.72 -4.79
CA LEU A 87 -24.61 -7.19 -5.76
C LEU A 87 -25.85 -6.28 -5.76
N GLU A 88 -26.38 -5.92 -4.59
CA GLU A 88 -27.52 -5.01 -4.49
C GLU A 88 -27.22 -3.64 -5.15
N ARG A 89 -26.02 -3.10 -4.92
CA ARG A 89 -25.60 -1.84 -5.55
C ARG A 89 -25.46 -1.98 -7.07
N HIS A 90 -24.95 -3.12 -7.55
CA HIS A 90 -24.86 -3.39 -8.97
C HIS A 90 -26.24 -3.44 -9.62
N GLU A 91 -27.20 -4.12 -9.00
CA GLU A 91 -28.59 -4.17 -9.49
C GLU A 91 -29.22 -2.78 -9.55
N LYS A 92 -29.08 -1.96 -8.50
CA LYS A 92 -29.56 -0.57 -8.50
C LYS A 92 -28.93 0.26 -9.61
N LEU A 93 -27.64 0.07 -9.87
CA LEU A 93 -26.94 0.75 -10.96
C LEU A 93 -27.50 0.33 -12.33
N GLN A 94 -27.75 -0.96 -12.56
CA GLN A 94 -28.37 -1.43 -13.80
C GLN A 94 -29.77 -0.85 -13.99
N GLN A 95 -30.60 -0.87 -12.94
CA GLN A 95 -31.94 -0.27 -12.98
C GLN A 95 -31.89 1.23 -13.28
N ALA A 96 -30.97 1.97 -12.65
CA ALA A 96 -30.78 3.39 -12.94
C ALA A 96 -30.37 3.63 -14.40
N ARG A 97 -29.47 2.79 -14.94
CA ARG A 97 -29.04 2.86 -16.34
C ARG A 97 -30.17 2.54 -17.31
N GLU A 98 -30.99 1.53 -17.04
CA GLU A 98 -32.16 1.19 -17.85
C GLU A 98 -33.17 2.34 -17.90
N ARG A 99 -33.48 2.93 -16.74
CA ARG A 99 -34.35 4.12 -16.67
C ARG A 99 -33.78 5.28 -17.45
N ALA A 100 -32.48 5.57 -17.30
CA ALA A 100 -31.82 6.62 -18.07
C ALA A 100 -31.94 6.40 -19.58
N ASN A 101 -31.74 5.16 -20.06
CA ASN A 101 -31.92 4.81 -21.47
C ASN A 101 -33.36 4.96 -21.96
N GLN A 102 -34.35 4.63 -21.12
CA GLN A 102 -35.77 4.84 -21.45
C GLN A 102 -36.11 6.32 -21.57
N VAL A 103 -35.53 7.18 -20.73
CA VAL A 103 -35.66 8.64 -20.85
C VAL A 103 -35.01 9.14 -22.15
N ILE A 104 -33.76 8.74 -22.42
CA ILE A 104 -33.03 9.17 -23.62
C ILE A 104 -33.75 8.73 -24.91
N SER A 105 -34.31 7.52 -24.93
CA SER A 105 -35.06 7.01 -26.08
C SER A 105 -36.49 7.55 -26.19
N GLY A 106 -36.90 8.47 -25.30
CA GLY A 106 -38.23 9.07 -25.30
C GLY A 106 -39.35 8.13 -24.87
N LYS A 107 -39.02 6.95 -24.32
CA LYS A 107 -40.01 5.99 -23.78
C LYS A 107 -40.56 6.41 -22.42
N LEU A 108 -39.80 7.22 -21.67
CA LEU A 108 -40.21 7.87 -20.42
C LEU A 108 -39.90 9.36 -20.49
N SER A 109 -40.75 10.21 -19.91
CA SER A 109 -40.41 11.62 -19.67
C SER A 109 -39.69 11.76 -18.33
N TYR A 110 -38.70 12.65 -18.27
CA TYR A 110 -38.12 13.06 -17.00
C TYR A 110 -39.02 14.10 -16.36
N GLU A 111 -39.64 13.76 -15.24
CA GLU A 111 -40.29 14.75 -14.36
C GLU A 111 -39.33 15.09 -13.23
N ALA A 112 -38.80 16.30 -13.23
CA ALA A 112 -38.11 16.84 -12.08
C ALA A 112 -39.14 16.98 -10.96
N ARG A 113 -38.96 16.26 -9.84
CA ARG A 113 -39.72 16.55 -8.63
C ARG A 113 -39.09 17.76 -7.96
N ASP A 114 -39.83 18.86 -7.94
CA ASP A 114 -39.57 20.06 -7.13
C ASP A 114 -39.48 19.74 -5.63
#